data_AF-A0A9E8LYM4-F1
#
_entry.id   AF-A0A9E8LYM4-F1
#
_cell.length_a   1.000
_cell.length_b   1.000
_cell.length_c   1.000
_cell.angle_alpha   90.00
_cell.angle_beta   90.00
_cell.angle_gamma   90.00
#
_symmetry.space_group_name_H-M   'P 1'
#
loop_
_entity.id
_entity.type
_entity.pdbx_description
1 polymer ?
#
loop_
_entity_poly.entity_id
_entity_poly.type
_entity_poly.pdbx_seq_one_letter_code
_entity_poly.pdbx_strand_id
1 'polypeptide(L)'
;MEKETKVKEEMMIQALRIQYSVLQLLDRTLHETYLYEKGLPENVQNEEVMHLTERMRKIIGRKPKLKEIYRKLEEDYGINLSNHNE
;
A
#
# COMPACT_ATOMS: atom_id res chain seq x y z
N MET A 1 16.50 29.87 4.53
CA MET A 1 15.18 29.68 3.89
C MET A 1 15.17 28.44 3.01
N GLU A 2 16.04 28.29 2.00
CA GLU A 2 16.12 27.06 1.17
C GLU A 2 16.42 25.78 1.97
N LYS A 3 17.27 25.86 3.00
CA LYS A 3 17.66 24.70 3.82
C LYS A 3 16.48 24.10 4.61
N GLU A 4 15.57 24.94 5.11
CA GLU A 4 14.38 24.49 5.82
C GLU A 4 13.35 23.86 4.88
N THR A 5 13.21 24.41 3.67
CA THR A 5 12.35 23.83 2.63
C THR A 5 12.81 22.43 2.25
N LYS A 6 14.13 22.24 2.04
CA LYS A 6 14.71 20.94 1.71
C LYS A 6 14.46 19.88 2.78
N VAL A 7 14.63 20.22 4.06
CA VAL A 7 14.37 19.30 5.18
C VAL A 7 12.88 18.91 5.23
N LYS A 8 11.96 19.86 5.01
CA LYS A 8 10.52 19.57 4.97
C LYS A 8 10.15 18.66 3.80
N GLU A 9 10.73 18.87 2.62
CA GLU A 9 10.55 18.01 1.45
C GLU A 9 11.05 16.59 1.72
N GLU A 10 12.25 16.44 2.29
CA GLU A 10 12.81 15.13 2.66
C GLU A 10 11.92 14.39 3.68
N MET A 11 11.40 15.08 4.69
CA MET A 11 10.45 14.51 5.65
C MET A 11 9.15 14.06 4.98
N MET A 12 8.63 14.84 4.03
CA MET A 12 7.41 14.50 3.30
C MET A 12 7.62 13.26 2.40
N ILE A 13 8.78 13.15 1.75
CA ILE A 13 9.16 11.97 0.97
C ILE A 13 9.27 10.73 1.86
N GLN A 14 9.87 10.84 3.05
CA GLN A 14 9.93 9.74 4.00
C GLN A 14 8.55 9.30 4.46
N ALA A 15 7.66 10.25 4.79
CA ALA A 15 6.28 9.94 5.17
C ALA A 15 5.54 9.21 4.05
N LEU A 16 5.73 9.63 2.79
CA LEU A 16 5.14 8.97 1.62
C LEU A 16 5.66 7.54 1.43
N ARG A 17 6.98 7.31 1.60
CA ARG A 17 7.58 5.98 1.57
C ARG A 17 6.97 5.06 2.62
N ILE A 18 6.86 5.53 3.87
CA ILE A 18 6.26 4.78 4.97
C ILE A 18 4.80 4.43 4.65
N GLN A 19 4.01 5.41 4.20
CA GLN A 19 2.61 5.17 3.82
C GLN A 19 2.48 4.13 2.70
N TYR A 20 3.37 4.19 1.70
CA TYR A 20 3.38 3.22 0.62
C TYR A 20 3.69 1.81 1.13
N SER A 21 4.74 1.64 1.95
CA SER A 21 5.08 0.35 2.56
C SER A 21 3.97 -0.20 3.44
N VAL A 22 3.29 0.65 4.22
CA VAL A 22 2.13 0.23 5.03
C VAL A 22 0.99 -0.26 4.15
N LEU A 23 0.69 0.42 3.03
CA LEU A 23 -0.34 -0.02 2.09
C LEU A 23 -0.01 -1.37 1.45
N GLN A 24 1.27 -1.60 1.10
CA GLN A 24 1.72 -2.88 0.57
C GLN A 24 1.59 -4.00 1.61
N LEU A 25 2.00 -3.75 2.85
CA LEU A 25 1.85 -4.70 3.95
C LEU A 25 0.38 -5.05 4.17
N LEU A 26 -0.51 -4.05 4.19
CA LEU A 26 -1.94 -4.26 4.34
C LEU A 26 -2.52 -5.09 3.19
N ASP A 27 -2.20 -4.79 1.93
CA ASP A 27 -2.70 -5.61 0.80
C ASP A 27 -2.23 -7.06 0.90
N ARG A 28 -0.97 -7.28 1.27
CA ARG A 28 -0.41 -8.63 1.48
C ARG A 28 -1.12 -9.37 2.59
N THR A 29 -1.25 -8.76 3.78
CA THR A 29 -1.95 -9.37 4.91
C THR A 29 -3.38 -9.72 4.56
N LEU A 30 -4.12 -8.82 3.91
CA LEU A 30 -5.49 -9.10 3.48
C LEU A 30 -5.56 -10.24 2.46
N HIS A 31 -4.57 -10.34 1.57
CA HIS A 31 -4.50 -11.45 0.61
C HIS A 31 -4.25 -12.79 1.31
N GLU A 32 -3.30 -12.82 2.24
CA GLU A 32 -2.98 -14.00 3.04
C GLU A 32 -4.18 -14.43 3.89
N THR A 33 -4.89 -13.49 4.53
CA THR A 33 -6.13 -13.77 5.26
C THR A 33 -7.20 -14.37 4.36
N TYR A 34 -7.41 -13.81 3.17
CA TYR A 34 -8.37 -14.37 2.21
C TYR A 34 -8.00 -15.81 1.80
N LEU A 35 -6.72 -16.06 1.51
CA LEU A 35 -6.25 -17.39 1.11
C LEU A 35 -6.36 -18.39 2.26
N TYR A 36 -6.06 -17.97 3.49
CA TYR A 36 -6.22 -18.78 4.69
C TYR A 36 -7.69 -19.22 4.84
N GLU A 37 -8.62 -18.28 4.86
CA GLU A 37 -10.06 -18.57 5.00
C GLU A 37 -10.56 -19.45 3.86
N LYS A 38 -10.17 -19.16 2.61
CA LYS A 38 -10.59 -19.95 1.44
C LYS A 38 -10.03 -21.39 1.46
N GLY A 39 -8.90 -21.61 2.15
CA GLY A 39 -8.28 -22.91 2.32
C GLY A 39 -8.93 -23.80 3.39
N LEU A 40 -9.82 -23.26 4.23
CA LEU A 40 -10.55 -24.02 5.23
C LEU A 40 -11.75 -24.79 4.60
N PRO A 41 -12.25 -25.85 5.25
CA PRO A 41 -13.50 -26.49 4.84
C PRO A 41 -14.67 -25.49 4.80
N GLU A 42 -15.55 -25.59 3.80
CA GLU A 42 -16.61 -24.59 3.54
C GLU A 42 -17.48 -24.29 4.78
N ASN A 43 -17.79 -25.30 5.58
CA ASN A 43 -18.63 -25.17 6.77
C ASN A 43 -17.97 -24.41 7.94
N VAL A 44 -16.68 -24.09 7.84
CA VAL A 44 -15.94 -23.30 8.85
C VAL A 44 -15.33 -22.02 8.27
N GLN A 45 -15.54 -21.74 6.98
CA GLN A 45 -15.08 -20.49 6.36
C GLN A 45 -15.82 -19.30 6.96
N ASN A 46 -15.10 -18.21 7.22
CA ASN A 46 -15.73 -16.95 7.58
C ASN A 46 -15.96 -16.09 6.34
N GLU A 47 -17.15 -16.18 5.76
CA GLU A 47 -17.53 -15.42 4.56
C GLU A 47 -17.44 -13.90 4.78
N GLU A 48 -17.75 -13.40 5.98
CA GLU A 48 -17.66 -11.97 6.29
C GLU A 48 -16.21 -11.48 6.19
N VAL A 49 -15.26 -12.25 6.72
CA VAL A 49 -13.82 -11.95 6.63
C VAL A 49 -13.34 -12.00 5.18
N MET A 50 -13.79 -12.99 4.41
CA MET A 50 -13.44 -13.09 2.99
C MET A 50 -13.97 -11.91 2.18
N HIS A 51 -15.22 -11.51 2.39
CA HIS A 51 -15.80 -10.35 1.72
C HIS A 51 -15.14 -9.04 2.14
N LEU A 52 -14.83 -8.89 3.43
CA LEU A 52 -14.16 -7.71 3.95
C LEU A 52 -12.76 -7.57 3.35
N THR A 53 -11.97 -8.64 3.37
CA THR A 53 -10.60 -8.64 2.83
C THR A 53 -10.59 -8.31 1.35
N GLU A 54 -11.47 -8.93 0.56
CA GLU A 54 -11.57 -8.67 -0.87
C GLU A 54 -12.00 -7.22 -1.18
N ARG A 55 -12.96 -6.66 -0.41
CA ARG A 55 -13.38 -5.26 -0.54
C ARG A 55 -12.25 -4.29 -0.20
N MET A 56 -11.52 -4.54 0.89
CA MET A 56 -10.41 -3.68 1.30
C MET A 56 -9.26 -3.72 0.29
N ARG A 57 -8.92 -4.89 -0.26
CA ARG A 57 -7.93 -5.01 -1.34
C ARG A 57 -8.35 -4.26 -2.59
N LYS A 58 -9.64 -4.28 -2.95
CA LYS A 58 -10.17 -3.43 -4.04
C LYS A 58 -9.98 -1.94 -3.73
N ILE A 59 -10.17 -1.49 -2.50
CA ILE A 59 -9.93 -0.08 -2.11
C ILE A 59 -8.45 0.28 -2.21
N ILE A 60 -7.55 -0.59 -1.74
CA ILE A 60 -6.09 -0.36 -1.79
C ILE A 60 -5.61 -0.36 -3.25
N GLY A 61 -6.01 -1.37 -4.04
CA GLY A 61 -5.60 -1.54 -5.43
C GLY A 61 -6.22 -0.54 -6.41
N ARG A 62 -7.44 -0.05 -6.14
CA ARG A 62 -8.17 0.94 -6.99
C ARG A 62 -7.88 2.39 -6.63
N LYS A 63 -6.66 2.72 -6.19
CA LYS A 63 -6.23 4.13 -6.17
C LYS A 63 -5.33 4.44 -7.39
N PRO A 64 -5.87 4.46 -8.63
CA PRO A 64 -5.08 4.80 -9.81
C PRO A 64 -4.49 6.22 -9.71
N LYS A 65 -5.22 7.15 -9.07
CA LYS A 65 -4.71 8.48 -8.74
C LYS A 65 -3.46 8.44 -7.84
N LEU A 66 -3.37 7.47 -6.92
CA LEU A 66 -2.22 7.31 -6.04
C LEU A 66 -1.03 6.71 -6.81
N LYS A 67 -1.27 5.74 -7.70
CA LYS A 67 -0.24 5.21 -8.61
C LYS A 67 0.33 6.29 -9.53
N GLU A 68 -0.53 7.17 -10.05
CA GLU A 68 -0.08 8.29 -10.90
C GLU A 68 0.70 9.34 -10.11
N ILE A 69 0.28 9.65 -8.87
CA ILE A 69 1.04 10.51 -7.96
C ILE A 69 2.40 9.90 -7.64
N TYR A 70 2.46 8.59 -7.32
CA TYR A 70 3.72 7.90 -7.08
C TYR A 70 4.61 7.95 -8.31
N ARG A 71 4.10 7.63 -9.50
CA ARG A 71 4.86 7.73 -10.75
C ARG A 71 5.43 9.14 -10.96
N LYS A 72 4.63 10.19 -10.78
CA LYS A 72 5.10 11.59 -10.87
C LYS A 72 6.18 11.89 -9.83
N LEU A 73 6.05 11.38 -8.62
CA LEU A 73 7.07 11.52 -7.58
C LEU A 73 8.38 10.78 -7.94
N GLU A 74 8.29 9.61 -8.59
CA GLU A 74 9.47 8.90 -9.09
C GLU A 74 10.12 9.67 -10.27
N GLU A 75 9.32 10.20 -11.20
CA GLU A 75 9.77 10.95 -12.39
C GLU A 75 10.37 12.32 -12.03
N ASP A 76 9.65 13.13 -11.25
CA ASP A 76 10.00 14.54 -10.98
C ASP A 76 11.03 14.69 -9.85
N TYR A 77 11.08 13.74 -8.92
CA TYR A 77 11.91 13.83 -7.70
C TYR A 77 12.92 12.68 -7.58
N GLY A 78 13.00 11.76 -8.55
CA GLY A 78 13.96 10.64 -8.53
C GLY A 78 13.77 9.68 -7.35
N ILE A 79 12.59 9.67 -6.75
CA ILE A 79 12.26 8.80 -5.61
C ILE A 79 12.09 7.39 -6.16
N ASN A 80 12.66 6.37 -5.53
CA ASN A 80 12.36 4.98 -5.87
C ASN A 80 11.41 4.41 -4.81
N LEU A 81 10.13 4.33 -5.13
CA LEU A 81 9.11 3.72 -4.25
C LEU A 81 9.01 2.21 -4.50
N SER A 82 9.48 1.75 -5.66
CA SER A 82 9.44 0.36 -6.11
C SER A 82 10.44 -0.57 -5.42
N ASN A 83 11.46 -0.03 -4.73
CA ASN A 83 12.59 -0.80 -4.16
C ASN A 83 12.50 -1.13 -2.65
N HIS A 84 11.38 -0.89 -1.96
CA HIS A 84 11.28 -1.22 -0.52
C HIS A 84 10.92 -2.68 -0.19
N ASN A 85 11.17 -3.60 -1.12
CA ASN A 85 11.06 -5.06 -0.92
C ASN A 85 12.45 -5.71 -0.96
N GLU A 86 13.33 -5.35 -0.02
CA GLU A 86 14.43 -6.20 0.43
C GLU A 86 14.27 -6.49 1.93
#